data_AF-A0E7P0-F1
#
_entry.id   AF-A0E7P0-F1
#
_cell.length_a   1.000
_cell.length_b   1.000
_cell.length_c   1.000
_cell.angle_alpha   90.00
_cell.angle_beta   90.00
_cell.angle_gamma   90.00
#
_symmetry.space_group_name_H-M   'P 1'
#
loop_
_entity.id
_entity.type
_entity.pdbx_description
1 polymer ?
#
loop_
_entity_poly.entity_id
_entity_poly.type
_entity_poly.pdbx_seq_one_letter_code
_entity_poly.pdbx_strand_id
1 'polypeptide(L)'
;MDNKLEKEIVQKIRLQMEKHTTQIETDTIRTTKQARQNSQLIKTSRNIKVEPMGNVPTVMQVATQNQTTSQLPGIKKKKLKKFDGIYYFDPKYPQDLIFQERYASMRHYFNVMNLSNCLFVSPNQNIYKAYVGKGNNGMLVRQILKSRWWWSIQDEQESCHFVWTQLKVNTIHENMKALNRNPNESMSCQSASSSLTTIGSVSLGFSKQDEQSESEQIKVDAIQKINNQWNKFLSNAELRQFSTILNGQGRQSKLLTLEQAQAVKPKLSIYNEPVKAHNHLENNFHLGNKKALFYNMKAYYESQNLNVFENLPVTYHIKSLDGPEYHQFMEAYKERQQLINQESDEKNKRRNIWIIKPGEITNRGNGIKVSEDLNEIQSILNSREMHKNGSYKTFIVQLYIDRPLLYNKRKFDIRCYSMYVSINGNQKGYWYTEGYVRTSSKEFTMKNLTNKMVHLTNDAVQKKGEDYGKYEKGNKVSFEEFSVYVENLGGDFNKIYAKMKQMATEQFKAVYGKIDQNKRENTFEIFGLDFMIDDTFNQTQTLLSKFARPLLSKLIPQMLDNAFKIALDPIFPPPNFYNPKKIICENYLDNKFELVFDEMTDGPLITQSQPNYDIGLIEEESEEEEPE
;
A
#
# COMPACT_ATOMS: atom_id res chain seq x y z
N MET A 1 -18.18 5.45 29.88
CA MET A 1 -18.20 4.40 30.92
C MET A 1 -16.83 3.76 30.93
N ASP A 2 -16.19 3.70 32.10
CA ASP A 2 -14.84 3.15 32.24
C ASP A 2 -14.85 1.63 32.05
N ASN A 3 -14.35 1.17 30.90
CA ASN A 3 -14.29 -0.25 30.49
C ASN A 3 -13.11 -1.00 31.13
N LYS A 4 -12.77 -0.69 32.39
CA LYS A 4 -11.61 -1.28 33.08
C LYS A 4 -11.68 -2.80 33.10
N LEU A 5 -12.85 -3.38 33.39
CA LEU A 5 -13.03 -4.83 33.38
C LEU A 5 -12.87 -5.42 31.97
N GLU A 6 -13.43 -4.81 30.92
CA GLU A 6 -13.26 -5.33 29.55
C GLU A 6 -11.78 -5.28 29.12
N LYS A 7 -11.08 -4.19 29.46
CA LYS A 7 -9.63 -4.09 29.23
C LYS A 7 -8.88 -5.18 30.00
N GLU A 8 -9.24 -5.46 31.25
CA GLU A 8 -8.63 -6.55 32.03
C GLU A 8 -8.96 -7.94 31.48
N ILE A 9 -10.21 -8.20 31.04
CA ILE A 9 -10.64 -9.45 30.41
C ILE A 9 -9.84 -9.68 29.14
N VAL A 10 -9.86 -8.69 28.24
CA VAL A 10 -9.15 -8.77 26.98
C VAL A 10 -7.65 -8.89 27.26
N GLN A 11 -7.08 -8.14 28.21
CA GLN A 11 -5.66 -8.23 28.56
C GLN A 11 -5.26 -9.60 29.11
N LYS A 12 -6.10 -10.25 29.94
CA LYS A 12 -5.84 -11.62 30.42
C LYS A 12 -5.84 -12.62 29.27
N ILE A 13 -6.85 -12.57 28.41
CA ILE A 13 -6.94 -13.41 27.20
C ILE A 13 -5.70 -13.19 26.31
N ARG A 14 -5.28 -11.93 26.13
CA ARG A 14 -4.06 -11.56 25.40
C ARG A 14 -2.81 -12.19 26.00
N LEU A 15 -2.61 -12.04 27.32
CA LEU A 15 -1.42 -12.55 28.02
C LEU A 15 -1.34 -14.09 28.00
N GLN A 16 -2.47 -14.80 27.99
CA GLN A 16 -2.48 -16.26 27.85
C GLN A 16 -1.97 -16.71 26.47
N MET A 17 -2.38 -16.01 25.41
CA MET A 17 -1.93 -16.31 24.04
C MET A 17 -0.41 -16.10 23.87
N GLU A 18 0.14 -15.09 24.54
CA GLU A 18 1.59 -14.82 24.52
C GLU A 18 2.38 -15.95 25.23
N LYS A 19 1.94 -16.38 26.42
CA LYS A 19 2.61 -17.44 27.19
C LYS A 19 2.70 -18.77 26.45
N HIS A 20 1.62 -19.18 25.76
CA HIS A 20 1.61 -20.43 25.00
C HIS A 20 2.46 -20.36 23.72
N THR A 21 2.55 -19.18 23.10
CA THR A 21 3.43 -18.97 21.93
C THR A 21 4.91 -19.13 22.33
N THR A 22 5.32 -18.55 23.46
CA THR A 22 6.68 -18.74 24.01
C THR A 22 6.97 -20.20 24.35
N GLN A 23 5.97 -20.94 24.83
CA GLN A 23 6.13 -22.36 25.19
C GLN A 23 6.33 -23.24 23.94
N ILE A 24 5.57 -23.00 22.86
CA ILE A 24 5.73 -23.69 21.58
C ILE A 24 7.09 -23.37 20.94
N GLU A 25 7.57 -22.12 21.01
CA GLU A 25 8.91 -21.75 20.55
C GLU A 25 10.01 -22.49 21.34
N THR A 26 9.89 -22.60 22.67
CA THR A 26 10.86 -23.36 23.48
C THR A 26 10.85 -24.86 23.17
N ASP A 27 9.69 -25.44 22.85
CA ASP A 27 9.57 -26.86 22.51
C ASP A 27 10.02 -27.14 21.06
N THR A 28 9.85 -26.18 20.15
CA THR A 28 10.38 -26.22 18.77
C THR A 28 11.91 -26.10 18.77
N ILE A 29 12.48 -25.24 19.62
CA ILE A 29 13.94 -25.13 19.79
C ILE A 29 14.53 -26.41 20.41
N ARG A 30 13.80 -27.05 21.34
CA ARG A 30 14.19 -28.35 21.93
C ARG A 30 14.17 -29.49 20.92
N THR A 31 13.13 -29.59 20.10
CA THR A 31 13.02 -30.61 19.03
C THR A 31 14.06 -30.39 17.93
N THR A 32 14.35 -29.14 17.56
CA THR A 32 15.44 -28.82 16.61
C THR A 32 16.83 -29.15 17.17
N LYS A 33 17.05 -29.00 18.49
CA LYS A 33 18.28 -29.46 19.16
C LYS A 33 18.40 -31.00 19.22
N GLN A 34 17.30 -31.72 19.42
CA GLN A 34 17.27 -33.19 19.35
C GLN A 34 17.50 -33.70 17.92
N ALA A 35 16.96 -33.03 16.90
CA ALA A 35 17.21 -33.36 15.49
C ALA A 35 18.69 -33.17 15.09
N ARG A 36 19.39 -32.18 15.67
CA ARG A 36 20.84 -31.97 15.48
C ARG A 36 21.72 -32.99 16.21
N GLN A 37 21.22 -33.67 17.25
CA GLN A 37 21.96 -34.75 17.91
C GLN A 37 21.85 -36.09 17.15
N ASN A 38 20.80 -36.29 16.36
CA ASN A 38 20.58 -37.52 15.59
C ASN A 38 21.28 -37.53 14.20
N SER A 39 21.94 -36.46 13.77
CA SER A 39 22.62 -36.39 12.46
C SER A 39 24.14 -36.60 12.52
N GLN A 40 24.70 -37.04 13.65
CA GLN A 40 26.11 -37.45 13.75
C GLN A 40 26.27 -38.96 13.59
N LEU A 41 25.93 -39.52 12.43
CA LEU A 41 26.39 -40.83 11.98
C LEU A 41 26.08 -40.93 10.49
N ILE A 42 27.11 -40.72 9.66
CA ILE A 42 27.37 -41.27 8.31
C ILE A 42 28.44 -40.35 7.70
N LYS A 43 29.71 -40.79 7.83
CA LYS A 43 30.85 -40.33 7.05
C LYS A 43 31.28 -41.47 6.13
N THR A 44 32.03 -41.09 5.08
CA THR A 44 32.70 -41.89 4.02
C THR A 44 31.87 -42.07 2.76
N SER A 45 32.34 -41.90 1.52
CA SER A 45 33.61 -41.43 0.93
C SER A 45 33.37 -41.33 -0.60
N ARG A 46 33.99 -40.36 -1.31
CA ARG A 46 34.81 -40.60 -2.53
C ARG A 46 35.27 -39.30 -3.21
N ASN A 47 36.57 -39.31 -3.49
CA ASN A 47 37.40 -38.35 -4.23
C ASN A 47 37.05 -38.28 -5.73
N ILE A 48 37.42 -37.18 -6.40
CA ILE A 48 38.17 -37.16 -7.67
C ILE A 48 38.92 -35.82 -7.81
N LYS A 49 40.11 -35.93 -8.41
CA LYS A 49 41.26 -35.01 -8.47
C LYS A 49 41.13 -33.86 -9.49
N VAL A 50 41.87 -32.79 -9.19
CA VAL A 50 42.29 -31.66 -10.05
C VAL A 50 43.67 -31.96 -10.64
N GLU A 51 43.99 -31.51 -11.88
CA GLU A 51 45.21 -30.76 -12.31
C GLU A 51 45.40 -30.66 -13.88
N PRO A 52 46.34 -29.85 -14.48
CA PRO A 52 46.00 -28.59 -15.20
C PRO A 52 46.71 -28.35 -16.58
N MET A 53 46.63 -27.10 -17.08
CA MET A 53 47.54 -26.36 -18.01
C MET A 53 47.50 -26.62 -19.55
N GLY A 54 47.53 -25.52 -20.35
CA GLY A 54 48.17 -25.51 -21.68
C GLY A 54 47.63 -24.58 -22.79
N ASN A 55 48.29 -23.42 -22.95
CA ASN A 55 48.73 -22.75 -24.20
C ASN A 55 47.83 -21.96 -25.19
N VAL A 56 48.44 -20.84 -25.61
CA VAL A 56 48.13 -19.78 -26.62
C VAL A 56 48.62 -20.22 -28.03
N PRO A 57 48.15 -19.64 -29.15
CA PRO A 57 48.85 -18.52 -29.85
C PRO A 57 47.88 -17.44 -30.44
N THR A 58 48.13 -16.12 -30.39
CA THR A 58 49.03 -15.22 -31.16
C THR A 58 48.49 -14.71 -32.53
N VAL A 59 48.07 -13.42 -32.53
CA VAL A 59 48.27 -12.30 -33.51
C VAL A 59 47.93 -12.48 -35.00
N MET A 60 47.11 -11.54 -35.55
CA MET A 60 47.40 -10.78 -36.78
C MET A 60 46.62 -9.45 -36.86
N GLN A 61 47.36 -8.35 -36.99
CA GLN A 61 46.90 -7.00 -37.37
C GLN A 61 46.67 -6.92 -38.88
N VAL A 62 45.67 -6.17 -39.35
CA VAL A 62 45.68 -5.56 -40.70
C VAL A 62 45.09 -4.15 -40.70
N ALA A 63 46.00 -3.22 -41.02
CA ALA A 63 45.92 -1.93 -41.71
C ALA A 63 44.60 -1.14 -41.86
N THR A 64 44.69 0.09 -41.35
CA THR A 64 44.05 1.33 -41.82
C THR A 64 44.30 1.64 -43.31
N GLN A 65 43.28 2.11 -44.03
CA GLN A 65 43.45 2.94 -45.22
C GLN A 65 42.57 4.19 -45.14
N ASN A 66 43.24 5.34 -45.26
CA ASN A 66 42.68 6.67 -45.44
C ASN A 66 42.13 6.82 -46.87
N GLN A 67 40.95 7.43 -47.01
CA GLN A 67 40.60 8.17 -48.23
C GLN A 67 40.06 9.55 -47.87
N THR A 68 40.85 10.55 -48.26
CA THR A 68 40.56 11.97 -48.38
C THR A 68 39.62 12.22 -49.56
N THR A 69 38.61 13.09 -49.40
CA THR A 69 38.00 13.83 -50.51
C THR A 69 37.49 15.21 -50.04
N SER A 70 38.20 16.23 -50.55
CA SER A 70 37.78 17.58 -51.00
C SER A 70 36.57 18.30 -50.38
N GLN A 71 36.85 19.49 -49.85
CA GLN A 71 35.90 20.58 -49.58
C GLN A 71 35.59 21.40 -50.86
N LEU A 72 34.33 21.81 -51.02
CA LEU A 72 33.89 23.01 -51.75
C LEU A 72 32.65 23.61 -51.03
N PRO A 73 32.35 24.91 -51.20
CA PRO A 73 31.90 25.77 -50.09
C PRO A 73 30.39 26.04 -50.01
N GLY A 74 29.94 26.36 -48.79
CA GLY A 74 29.05 27.50 -48.57
C GLY A 74 27.54 27.33 -48.80
N ILE A 75 26.88 26.45 -48.05
CA ILE A 75 25.45 26.64 -47.75
C ILE A 75 25.36 27.05 -46.27
N LYS A 76 24.86 28.27 -46.03
CA LYS A 76 24.50 28.74 -44.68
C LYS A 76 23.45 27.77 -44.11
N LYS A 77 23.90 26.74 -43.40
CA LYS A 77 23.04 25.94 -42.53
C LYS A 77 22.44 26.91 -41.52
N LYS A 78 21.14 27.20 -41.63
CA LYS A 78 20.36 27.65 -40.48
C LYS A 78 20.81 26.77 -39.32
N LYS A 79 21.32 27.38 -38.23
CA LYS A 79 21.57 26.63 -36.99
C LYS A 79 20.26 25.90 -36.68
N LEU A 80 20.21 24.60 -36.93
CA LEU A 80 19.19 23.76 -36.31
C LEU A 80 19.45 23.92 -34.83
N LYS A 81 18.62 24.73 -34.15
CA LYS A 81 18.60 24.72 -32.69
C LYS A 81 18.24 23.29 -32.31
N LYS A 82 19.19 22.62 -31.66
CA LYS A 82 18.97 21.30 -31.10
C LYS A 82 17.79 21.38 -30.15
N PHE A 83 16.93 20.38 -30.29
CA PHE A 83 15.84 20.12 -29.39
C PHE A 83 16.39 19.22 -28.30
N ASP A 84 16.57 19.74 -27.10
CA ASP A 84 17.29 19.04 -26.03
C ASP A 84 16.34 18.18 -25.16
N GLY A 85 15.11 17.92 -25.65
CA GLY A 85 14.09 17.15 -24.93
C GLY A 85 13.44 17.88 -23.75
N ILE A 86 13.72 19.17 -23.58
CA ILE A 86 13.46 19.92 -22.34
C ILE A 86 12.57 21.16 -22.60
N TYR A 87 12.79 21.92 -23.67
CA TYR A 87 11.94 23.07 -24.01
C TYR A 87 11.05 22.74 -25.21
N TYR A 88 9.75 22.94 -25.05
CA TYR A 88 8.85 22.98 -26.20
C TYR A 88 8.92 24.36 -26.86
N PHE A 89 9.60 24.43 -28.00
CA PHE A 89 9.56 25.59 -28.89
C PHE A 89 8.72 25.21 -30.12
N ASP A 90 7.44 25.58 -30.15
CA ASP A 90 6.69 25.60 -31.41
C ASP A 90 6.93 26.93 -32.12
N PRO A 91 7.52 26.93 -33.32
CA PRO A 91 7.59 28.13 -34.15
C PRO A 91 6.19 28.74 -34.43
N LYS A 92 5.12 27.95 -34.33
CA LYS A 92 3.73 28.34 -34.61
C LYS A 92 2.99 28.92 -33.40
N TYR A 93 3.42 28.62 -32.16
CA TYR A 93 2.78 29.10 -30.91
C TYR A 93 3.78 29.42 -29.77
N PRO A 94 4.76 30.31 -29.98
CA PRO A 94 5.81 30.60 -28.98
C PRO A 94 5.35 31.39 -27.73
N GLN A 95 4.05 31.62 -27.52
CA GLN A 95 3.52 32.65 -26.61
C GLN A 95 2.56 32.14 -25.50
N ASP A 96 2.25 30.84 -25.42
CA ASP A 96 1.38 30.33 -24.33
C ASP A 96 2.22 30.08 -23.06
N LEU A 97 2.53 31.17 -22.34
CA LEU A 97 3.29 31.16 -21.09
C LEU A 97 2.63 30.25 -20.04
N ILE A 98 1.31 30.24 -19.99
CA ILE A 98 0.53 29.42 -19.05
C ILE A 98 0.74 27.92 -19.35
N PHE A 99 0.67 27.52 -20.62
CA PHE A 99 0.98 26.15 -21.01
C PHE A 99 2.42 25.76 -20.66
N GLN A 100 3.39 26.63 -20.94
CA GLN A 100 4.80 26.35 -20.66
C GLN A 100 5.05 26.17 -19.15
N GLU A 101 4.46 27.02 -18.31
CA GLU A 101 4.54 26.89 -16.85
C GLU A 101 3.89 25.60 -16.34
N ARG A 102 2.69 25.27 -16.84
CA ARG A 102 1.97 24.03 -16.47
C ARG A 102 2.75 22.79 -16.89
N TYR A 103 3.28 22.78 -18.12
CA TYR A 103 4.12 21.69 -18.63
C TYR A 103 5.39 21.52 -17.81
N ALA A 104 6.09 22.63 -17.52
CA ALA A 104 7.30 22.61 -16.70
C ALA A 104 7.02 22.10 -15.28
N SER A 105 5.91 22.53 -14.66
CA SER A 105 5.47 22.06 -13.33
C SER A 105 5.17 20.56 -13.33
N MET A 106 4.41 20.07 -14.30
CA MET A 106 4.13 18.64 -14.46
C MET A 106 5.42 17.83 -14.65
N ARG A 107 6.29 18.24 -15.57
CA ARG A 107 7.55 17.54 -15.83
C ARG A 107 8.50 17.59 -14.65
N HIS A 108 8.53 18.70 -13.91
CA HIS A 108 9.24 18.79 -12.65
C HIS A 108 8.73 17.73 -11.67
N TYR A 109 7.41 17.60 -11.53
CA TYR A 109 6.81 16.59 -10.69
C TYR A 109 7.20 15.16 -11.13
N PHE A 110 7.11 14.84 -12.42
CA PHE A 110 7.53 13.53 -12.94
C PHE A 110 9.00 13.23 -12.67
N ASN A 111 9.89 14.20 -12.86
CA ASN A 111 11.32 14.00 -12.61
C ASN A 111 11.60 13.68 -11.14
N VAL A 112 10.93 14.38 -10.21
CA VAL A 112 11.07 14.11 -8.78
C VAL A 112 10.52 12.73 -8.41
N MET A 113 9.32 12.38 -8.89
CA MET A 113 8.72 11.05 -8.66
C MET A 113 9.59 9.92 -9.23
N ASN A 114 10.10 10.08 -10.45
CA ASN A 114 10.99 9.10 -11.08
C ASN A 114 12.32 8.98 -10.30
N LEU A 115 12.92 10.11 -9.91
CA LEU A 115 14.18 10.12 -9.14
C LEU A 115 14.02 9.45 -7.77
N SER A 116 12.87 9.62 -7.12
CA SER A 116 12.51 8.93 -5.87
C SER A 116 12.42 7.40 -6.03
N ASN A 117 12.22 6.92 -7.26
CA ASN A 117 12.23 5.51 -7.64
C ASN A 117 13.52 5.13 -8.41
N CYS A 118 14.61 5.87 -8.20
CA CYS A 118 15.91 5.65 -8.86
C CYS A 118 15.79 5.50 -10.38
N LEU A 119 14.90 6.28 -10.98
CA LEU A 119 14.52 6.19 -12.38
C LEU A 119 14.69 7.55 -13.08
N PHE A 120 15.15 7.50 -14.34
CA PHE A 120 15.08 8.62 -15.27
C PHE A 120 14.27 8.18 -16.49
N VAL A 121 13.26 8.98 -16.85
CA VAL A 121 12.35 8.68 -17.96
C VAL A 121 12.48 9.74 -19.03
N SER A 122 12.99 9.30 -20.17
CA SER A 122 12.92 10.04 -21.43
C SER A 122 11.64 9.62 -22.17
N PRO A 123 10.87 10.57 -22.74
CA PRO A 123 9.73 10.21 -23.57
C PRO A 123 10.21 9.52 -24.86
N ASN A 124 9.92 8.22 -24.99
CA ASN A 124 10.36 7.41 -26.14
C ASN A 124 9.22 7.15 -27.14
N GLN A 125 7.98 7.46 -26.75
CA GLN A 125 6.78 7.23 -27.56
C GLN A 125 5.85 8.43 -27.55
N ASN A 126 5.10 8.60 -28.65
CA ASN A 126 4.11 9.65 -28.77
C ASN A 126 2.72 9.23 -28.27
N ILE A 127 2.39 7.93 -28.26
CA ILE A 127 1.09 7.45 -27.77
C ILE A 127 1.32 6.08 -27.15
N TYR A 128 0.92 5.92 -25.89
CA TYR A 128 0.98 4.66 -25.19
C TYR A 128 -0.33 3.90 -25.37
N LYS A 129 -0.25 2.58 -25.28
CA LYS A 129 -1.37 1.66 -25.45
C LYS A 129 -1.79 1.09 -24.11
N ALA A 130 -3.09 1.12 -23.79
CA ALA A 130 -3.63 0.52 -22.59
C ALA A 130 -4.73 -0.50 -22.92
N TYR A 131 -4.71 -1.63 -22.23
CA TYR A 131 -5.82 -2.58 -22.21
C TYR A 131 -6.56 -2.46 -20.88
N VAL A 132 -7.89 -2.50 -20.93
CA VAL A 132 -8.73 -2.48 -19.72
C VAL A 132 -9.73 -3.62 -19.79
N GLY A 133 -9.49 -4.67 -19.01
CA GLY A 133 -10.35 -5.83 -18.93
C GLY A 133 -11.77 -5.51 -18.45
N LYS A 134 -12.67 -6.47 -18.65
CA LYS A 134 -14.03 -6.41 -18.10
C LYS A 134 -13.96 -6.43 -16.57
N GLY A 135 -14.85 -5.69 -15.92
CA GLY A 135 -14.89 -5.61 -14.47
C GLY A 135 -15.69 -4.43 -13.94
N ASN A 136 -15.93 -4.44 -12.64
CA ASN A 136 -16.77 -3.46 -11.93
C ASN A 136 -16.34 -2.01 -12.13
N ASN A 137 -15.03 -1.79 -12.32
CA ASN A 137 -14.43 -0.46 -12.48
C ASN A 137 -13.90 -0.20 -13.91
N GLY A 138 -14.03 -1.15 -14.84
CA GLY A 138 -13.39 -1.07 -16.16
C GLY A 138 -13.82 0.15 -16.97
N MET A 139 -15.13 0.48 -16.98
CA MET A 139 -15.62 1.69 -17.66
C MET A 139 -15.06 2.99 -17.08
N LEU A 140 -14.96 3.06 -15.75
CA LEU A 140 -14.41 4.23 -15.06
C LEU A 140 -12.92 4.40 -15.38
N VAL A 141 -12.16 3.31 -15.35
CA VAL A 141 -10.72 3.32 -15.70
C VAL A 141 -10.53 3.75 -17.15
N ARG A 142 -11.35 3.24 -18.09
CA ARG A 142 -11.34 3.69 -19.50
C ARG A 142 -11.60 5.19 -19.62
N GLN A 143 -12.54 5.74 -18.85
CA GLN A 143 -12.83 7.18 -18.86
C GLN A 143 -11.64 8.02 -18.35
N ILE A 144 -11.00 7.59 -17.26
CA ILE A 144 -9.83 8.26 -16.66
C ILE A 144 -8.58 8.16 -17.55
N LEU A 145 -8.41 7.05 -18.28
CA LEU A 145 -7.34 6.93 -19.27
C LEU A 145 -7.62 7.80 -20.51
N LYS A 146 -8.88 7.90 -20.95
CA LYS A 146 -9.25 8.78 -22.08
C LYS A 146 -9.00 10.27 -21.81
N SER A 147 -9.07 10.72 -20.54
CA SER A 147 -8.69 12.10 -20.20
C SER A 147 -7.18 12.34 -20.33
N ARG A 148 -6.37 11.27 -20.29
CA ARG A 148 -4.94 11.29 -20.61
C ARG A 148 -4.77 11.05 -22.10
N TRP A 149 -4.84 12.12 -22.86
CA TRP A 149 -4.91 12.09 -24.32
C TRP A 149 -3.73 11.40 -25.04
N TRP A 150 -2.64 11.09 -24.32
CA TRP A 150 -1.49 10.34 -24.79
C TRP A 150 -1.63 8.82 -24.62
N TRP A 151 -2.79 8.35 -24.16
CA TRP A 151 -3.16 6.94 -24.14
C TRP A 151 -4.14 6.61 -25.26
N SER A 152 -3.97 5.42 -25.82
CA SER A 152 -4.89 4.78 -26.75
C SER A 152 -5.35 3.47 -26.14
N ILE A 153 -6.66 3.30 -25.99
CA ILE A 153 -7.23 2.08 -25.42
C ILE A 153 -7.34 1.04 -26.53
N GLN A 154 -6.86 -0.17 -26.28
CA GLN A 154 -6.87 -1.31 -27.19
C GLN A 154 -7.79 -2.42 -26.67
N ASP A 155 -8.17 -3.32 -27.57
CA ASP A 155 -8.97 -4.51 -27.25
C ASP A 155 -8.12 -5.75 -26.99
N GLU A 156 -6.83 -5.73 -27.37
CA GLU A 156 -5.87 -6.82 -27.16
C GLU A 156 -4.77 -6.42 -26.16
N GLN A 157 -4.25 -7.38 -25.40
CA GLN A 157 -3.35 -7.13 -24.27
C GLN A 157 -1.87 -7.08 -24.68
N GLU A 158 -1.45 -7.90 -25.64
CA GLU A 158 -0.05 -8.26 -25.90
C GLU A 158 0.83 -7.05 -26.23
N SER A 159 0.27 -6.07 -26.93
CA SER A 159 0.96 -4.84 -27.37
C SER A 159 0.75 -3.63 -26.46
N CYS A 160 0.08 -3.82 -25.31
CA CYS A 160 -0.19 -2.74 -24.38
C CYS A 160 0.96 -2.48 -23.41
N HIS A 161 1.16 -1.19 -23.11
CA HIS A 161 2.11 -0.69 -22.11
C HIS A 161 1.50 -0.75 -20.71
N PHE A 162 0.20 -0.54 -20.61
CA PHE A 162 -0.54 -0.67 -19.37
C PHE A 162 -1.66 -1.68 -19.52
N VAL A 163 -1.76 -2.60 -18.57
CA VAL A 163 -2.83 -3.59 -18.51
C VAL A 163 -3.58 -3.40 -17.21
N TRP A 164 -4.90 -3.17 -17.31
CA TRP A 164 -5.80 -3.16 -16.18
C TRP A 164 -6.68 -4.41 -16.20
N THR A 165 -6.65 -5.24 -15.16
CA THR A 165 -7.54 -6.40 -14.97
C THR A 165 -8.37 -6.25 -13.70
N GLN A 166 -9.47 -7.00 -13.61
CA GLN A 166 -10.35 -7.00 -12.43
C GLN A 166 -9.77 -7.83 -11.28
N LEU A 167 -9.12 -8.93 -11.63
CA LEU A 167 -8.41 -9.85 -10.75
C LEU A 167 -6.97 -9.98 -11.23
N LYS A 168 -6.06 -10.40 -10.34
CA LYS A 168 -4.66 -10.65 -10.70
C LYS A 168 -4.60 -11.79 -11.72
N VAL A 169 -3.83 -11.61 -12.79
CA VAL A 169 -3.59 -12.66 -13.80
C VAL A 169 -2.12 -13.06 -13.76
N ASN A 170 -1.81 -14.26 -13.26
CA ASN A 170 -0.43 -14.71 -13.00
C ASN A 170 0.45 -14.68 -14.26
N THR A 171 -0.08 -15.05 -15.42
CA THR A 171 0.67 -15.04 -16.69
C THR A 171 1.16 -13.64 -17.09
N ILE A 172 0.50 -12.56 -16.64
CA ILE A 172 0.98 -11.20 -16.87
C ILE A 172 2.26 -10.96 -16.08
N HIS A 173 2.27 -11.35 -14.80
CA HIS A 173 3.41 -11.17 -13.90
C HIS A 173 4.61 -12.02 -14.31
N GLU A 174 4.39 -13.25 -14.75
CA GLU A 174 5.43 -14.13 -15.30
C GLU A 174 6.16 -13.50 -16.48
N ASN A 175 5.43 -12.75 -17.32
CA ASN A 175 5.95 -12.03 -18.48
C ASN A 175 6.52 -10.63 -18.15
N MET A 176 6.36 -10.15 -16.92
CA MET A 176 6.96 -8.89 -16.47
C MET A 176 8.40 -9.12 -15.98
N LYS A 177 9.29 -8.20 -16.36
CA LYS A 177 10.70 -8.23 -15.96
C LYS A 177 10.82 -8.23 -14.42
N ALA A 178 11.47 -9.27 -13.90
CA ALA A 178 11.94 -9.30 -12.52
C ALA A 178 13.25 -8.52 -12.43
N LEU A 179 13.39 -7.66 -11.42
CA LEU A 179 14.57 -6.81 -11.31
C LEU A 179 15.69 -7.41 -10.46
N ASN A 180 15.49 -8.59 -9.84
CA ASN A 180 16.48 -9.38 -9.08
C ASN A 180 17.50 -8.53 -8.29
N ARG A 181 17.05 -7.42 -7.69
CA ARG A 181 17.89 -6.62 -6.81
C ARG A 181 17.83 -7.29 -5.45
N ASN A 182 18.97 -7.76 -4.97
CA ASN A 182 19.05 -8.38 -3.65
C ASN A 182 18.53 -7.37 -2.61
N PRO A 183 17.51 -7.70 -1.79
CA PRO A 183 17.03 -6.78 -0.75
C PRO A 183 18.13 -6.39 0.25
N ASN A 184 19.21 -7.19 0.32
CA ASN A 184 20.39 -6.95 1.16
C ASN A 184 21.56 -6.25 0.43
N GLU A 185 21.47 -5.98 -0.88
CA GLU A 185 22.41 -5.06 -1.50
C GLU A 185 22.10 -3.68 -0.97
N SER A 186 22.85 -3.27 0.06
CA SER A 186 22.82 -1.90 0.55
C SER A 186 22.95 -0.97 -0.65
N MET A 187 21.85 -0.33 -1.05
CA MET A 187 21.95 0.98 -1.64
C MET A 187 22.49 1.85 -0.52
N SER A 188 23.82 1.91 -0.40
CA SER A 188 24.51 2.88 0.42
C SER A 188 24.19 4.26 -0.14
N CYS A 189 23.00 4.77 0.17
CA CYS A 189 22.91 6.15 0.57
C CYS A 189 23.78 6.18 1.82
N GLN A 190 25.01 6.68 1.71
CA GLN A 190 25.83 6.96 2.87
C GLN A 190 24.95 7.83 3.77
N SER A 191 24.36 7.21 4.79
CA SER A 191 23.85 7.91 5.94
C SER A 191 25.06 8.64 6.49
N ALA A 192 25.07 9.96 6.34
CA ALA A 192 25.94 10.79 7.15
C ALA A 192 25.47 10.61 8.60
N SER A 193 25.90 9.54 9.26
CA SER A 193 25.95 9.48 10.71
C SER A 193 27.35 9.93 11.12
N SER A 194 27.44 11.22 11.43
CA SER A 194 28.29 11.68 12.53
C SER A 194 27.77 13.03 12.99
N SER A 195 27.45 13.08 14.28
CA SER A 195 26.97 14.24 15.06
C SER A 195 25.45 14.38 15.16
N LEU A 196 24.87 13.53 16.01
CA LEU A 196 23.73 13.91 16.85
C LEU A 196 24.11 15.16 17.66
N THR A 197 23.58 16.31 17.26
CA THR A 197 23.18 17.35 18.21
C THR A 197 21.80 17.83 17.80
N THR A 198 20.91 17.86 18.77
CA THR A 198 19.56 18.38 18.71
C THR A 198 19.54 19.71 17.95
N ILE A 199 19.01 19.75 16.73
CA ILE A 199 18.66 21.01 16.09
C ILE A 199 17.35 21.46 16.77
N GLY A 200 17.53 22.12 17.91
CA GLY A 200 16.54 23.04 18.42
C GLY A 200 16.25 24.11 17.38
N SER A 201 15.03 24.64 17.46
CA SER A 201 14.59 25.90 16.87
C SER A 201 15.75 26.88 16.63
N VAL A 202 16.18 27.00 15.38
CA VAL A 202 17.10 28.07 15.00
C VAL A 202 16.25 29.34 14.87
N SER A 203 16.07 30.04 15.98
CA SER A 203 15.82 31.47 15.96
C SER A 203 17.10 32.13 15.46
N LEU A 204 17.12 32.52 14.19
CA LEU A 204 18.14 33.45 13.71
C LEU A 204 17.84 34.82 14.33
N GLY A 205 18.58 35.13 15.40
CA GLY A 205 18.68 36.48 15.92
C GLY A 205 19.40 37.35 14.90
N PHE A 206 18.63 38.05 14.05
CA PHE A 206 19.11 39.23 13.36
C PHE A 206 19.01 40.40 14.32
N SER A 207 20.15 40.82 14.85
CA SER A 207 20.27 42.13 15.46
C SER A 207 20.72 43.13 14.40
N LYS A 208 19.88 44.18 14.28
CA LYS A 208 20.04 45.45 13.54
C LYS A 208 19.82 45.42 12.02
N GLN A 209 18.62 45.93 11.70
CA GLN A 209 18.29 46.87 10.62
C GLN A 209 18.73 46.46 9.22
N ASP A 210 17.80 45.86 8.49
CA ASP A 210 17.52 46.24 7.11
C ASP A 210 16.07 45.86 6.79
N GLU A 211 15.35 46.76 6.13
CA GLU A 211 13.96 46.59 5.68
C GLU A 211 13.88 45.42 4.68
N GLN A 212 13.62 44.21 5.17
CA GLN A 212 13.27 43.10 4.28
C GLN A 212 11.87 43.31 3.73
N SER A 213 11.81 43.55 2.42
CA SER A 213 10.57 43.75 1.68
C SER A 213 9.59 42.59 1.88
N GLU A 214 8.30 42.92 1.98
CA GLU A 214 7.15 42.01 2.06
C GLU A 214 7.19 40.87 1.01
N SER A 215 7.89 41.10 -0.11
CA SER A 215 8.11 40.14 -1.20
C SER A 215 9.03 38.96 -0.84
N GLU A 216 9.97 39.11 0.09
CA GLU A 216 10.88 38.02 0.50
C GLU A 216 10.21 37.09 1.50
N GLN A 217 9.42 37.63 2.43
CA GLN A 217 8.65 36.84 3.39
C GLN A 217 7.59 35.97 2.67
N ILE A 218 6.89 36.52 1.67
CA ILE A 218 5.93 35.79 0.84
C ILE A 218 6.61 34.64 0.07
N LYS A 219 7.86 34.83 -0.39
CA LYS A 219 8.63 33.77 -1.08
C LYS A 219 9.04 32.66 -0.10
N VAL A 220 9.48 33.00 1.10
CA VAL A 220 9.83 32.02 2.15
C VAL A 220 8.61 31.19 2.54
N ASP A 221 7.46 31.83 2.76
CA ASP A 221 6.20 31.16 3.10
C ASP A 221 5.69 30.27 1.95
N ALA A 222 5.85 30.70 0.70
CA ALA A 222 5.49 29.92 -0.49
C ALA A 222 6.40 28.69 -0.66
N ILE A 223 7.72 28.83 -0.43
CA ILE A 223 8.68 27.73 -0.47
C ILE A 223 8.40 26.72 0.65
N GLN A 224 8.07 27.19 1.85
CA GLN A 224 7.72 26.33 2.98
C GLN A 224 6.40 25.58 2.72
N LYS A 225 5.41 26.23 2.10
CA LYS A 225 4.16 25.58 1.65
C LYS A 225 4.39 24.51 0.58
N ILE A 226 5.26 24.77 -0.41
CA ILE A 226 5.61 23.79 -1.46
C ILE A 226 6.37 22.60 -0.87
N ASN A 227 7.34 22.85 0.01
CA ASN A 227 8.06 21.78 0.72
C ASN A 227 7.12 20.94 1.58
N ASN A 228 6.12 21.56 2.22
CA ASN A 228 5.08 20.84 2.95
C ASN A 228 4.21 19.94 2.04
N GLN A 229 4.00 20.29 0.77
CA GLN A 229 3.27 19.45 -0.18
C GLN A 229 4.10 18.24 -0.65
N TRP A 230 5.41 18.41 -0.82
CA TRP A 230 6.31 17.31 -1.21
C TRP A 230 6.49 16.23 -0.14
N ASN A 231 6.26 16.56 1.13
CA ASN A 231 6.21 15.57 2.23
C ASN A 231 5.17 14.47 2.01
N LYS A 232 4.19 14.68 1.12
CA LYS A 232 3.22 13.66 0.73
C LYS A 232 3.78 12.58 -0.19
N PHE A 233 4.93 12.79 -0.83
CA PHE A 233 5.46 11.86 -1.83
C PHE A 233 6.88 11.39 -1.53
N LEU A 234 7.61 12.13 -0.71
CA LEU A 234 9.03 11.93 -0.46
C LEU A 234 9.27 11.73 1.04
N SER A 235 10.23 10.86 1.35
CA SER A 235 10.76 10.75 2.71
C SER A 235 11.53 12.01 3.12
N ASN A 236 11.69 12.23 4.43
CA ASN A 236 12.53 13.32 4.96
C ASN A 236 13.97 13.29 4.42
N ALA A 237 14.51 12.10 4.17
CA ALA A 237 15.84 11.92 3.59
C ALA A 237 15.88 12.39 2.12
N GLU A 238 14.88 11.99 1.32
CA GLU A 238 14.75 12.41 -0.07
C GLU A 238 14.50 13.92 -0.19
N LEU A 239 13.68 14.50 0.67
CA LEU A 239 13.45 15.96 0.68
C LEU A 239 14.74 16.74 0.92
N ARG A 240 15.57 16.29 1.85
CA ARG A 240 16.89 16.89 2.08
C ARG A 240 17.79 16.73 0.85
N GLN A 241 17.83 15.53 0.29
CA GLN A 241 18.63 15.20 -0.89
C GLN A 241 18.19 15.97 -2.14
N PHE A 242 16.89 16.19 -2.31
CA PHE A 242 16.28 16.79 -3.50
C PHE A 242 15.94 18.27 -3.30
N SER A 243 16.27 18.85 -2.14
CA SER A 243 15.93 20.24 -1.79
C SER A 243 16.33 21.26 -2.84
N THR A 244 17.49 21.11 -3.48
CA THR A 244 17.93 22.01 -4.58
C THR A 244 17.02 21.94 -5.81
N ILE A 245 16.48 20.74 -6.10
CA ILE A 245 15.52 20.53 -7.19
C ILE A 245 14.18 21.17 -6.80
N LEU A 246 13.69 20.90 -5.58
CA LEU A 246 12.41 21.40 -5.07
C LEU A 246 12.38 22.93 -4.90
N ASN A 247 13.49 23.53 -4.47
CA ASN A 247 13.61 24.96 -4.19
C ASN A 247 14.00 25.81 -5.41
N GLY A 248 14.08 25.21 -6.61
CA GLY A 248 14.21 25.91 -7.89
C GLY A 248 15.25 27.04 -7.88
N GLN A 249 16.54 26.72 -7.85
CA GLN A 249 17.59 27.73 -7.95
C GLN A 249 17.53 28.46 -9.30
N GLY A 250 16.88 29.63 -9.35
CA GLY A 250 17.16 30.78 -10.25
C GLY A 250 17.37 30.57 -11.76
N ARG A 251 17.20 29.36 -12.30
CA ARG A 251 17.44 29.03 -13.71
C ARG A 251 16.12 29.06 -14.48
N GLN A 252 16.18 29.51 -15.72
CA GLN A 252 15.05 29.56 -16.65
C GLN A 252 14.43 28.18 -16.99
N SER A 253 14.95 27.06 -16.47
CA SER A 253 14.30 25.75 -16.58
C SER A 253 14.26 25.01 -15.24
N LYS A 254 13.03 24.59 -14.89
CA LYS A 254 12.70 23.73 -13.75
C LYS A 254 12.93 22.22 -14.03
N LEU A 255 13.56 21.88 -15.16
CA LEU A 255 13.65 20.51 -15.66
C LEU A 255 15.02 19.89 -15.38
N LEU A 256 15.00 18.70 -14.81
CA LEU A 256 16.18 17.94 -14.41
C LEU A 256 16.84 17.28 -15.63
N THR A 257 18.12 17.59 -15.88
CA THR A 257 18.90 16.87 -16.90
C THR A 257 19.34 15.50 -16.39
N LEU A 258 19.68 14.57 -17.28
CA LEU A 258 20.20 13.25 -16.89
C LEU A 258 21.47 13.39 -16.02
N GLU A 259 22.38 14.29 -16.38
CA GLU A 259 23.60 14.58 -15.61
C GLU A 259 23.28 15.07 -14.20
N GLN A 260 22.31 15.98 -14.06
CA GLN A 260 21.85 16.45 -12.75
C GLN A 260 21.19 15.33 -11.94
N ALA A 261 20.39 14.48 -12.59
CA ALA A 261 19.77 13.32 -11.95
C ALA A 261 20.81 12.31 -11.45
N GLN A 262 21.84 12.03 -12.26
CA GLN A 262 22.96 11.15 -11.92
C GLN A 262 23.84 11.72 -10.79
N ALA A 263 24.02 13.05 -10.75
CA ALA A 263 24.72 13.71 -9.64
C ALA A 263 24.00 13.50 -8.30
N VAL A 264 22.67 13.43 -8.31
CA VAL A 264 21.85 13.19 -7.11
C VAL A 264 21.75 11.70 -6.78
N LYS A 265 21.51 10.85 -7.79
CA LYS A 265 21.41 9.39 -7.67
C LYS A 265 22.36 8.72 -8.68
N PRO A 266 23.60 8.36 -8.27
CA PRO A 266 24.59 7.80 -9.19
C PRO A 266 24.19 6.47 -9.85
N LYS A 267 23.42 5.63 -9.14
CA LYS A 267 22.90 4.34 -9.64
C LYS A 267 21.48 4.51 -10.21
N LEU A 268 21.35 5.32 -11.25
CA LEU A 268 20.06 5.64 -11.89
C LEU A 268 19.74 4.66 -13.02
N SER A 269 18.52 4.10 -13.01
CA SER A 269 18.01 3.35 -14.16
C SER A 269 17.48 4.33 -15.21
N ILE A 270 17.79 4.09 -16.48
CA ILE A 270 17.29 4.92 -17.58
C ILE A 270 16.29 4.09 -18.38
N TYR A 271 15.03 4.52 -18.43
CA TYR A 271 14.01 3.84 -19.23
C TYR A 271 14.08 4.29 -20.68
N ASN A 272 14.74 3.45 -21.48
CA ASN A 272 14.93 3.63 -22.93
C ASN A 272 14.13 2.61 -23.77
N GLU A 273 13.63 1.55 -23.12
CA GLU A 273 12.94 0.39 -23.72
C GLU A 273 11.41 0.44 -23.49
N PRO A 274 10.58 -0.35 -24.19
CA PRO A 274 9.15 -0.43 -23.91
C PRO A 274 8.88 -1.00 -22.52
N VAL A 275 8.39 -0.14 -21.64
CA VAL A 275 8.06 -0.45 -20.25
C VAL A 275 6.63 -0.99 -20.17
N LYS A 276 6.42 -2.00 -19.32
CA LYS A 276 5.07 -2.52 -18.99
C LYS A 276 4.66 -2.15 -17.58
N ALA A 277 3.37 -1.93 -17.39
CA ALA A 277 2.74 -1.69 -16.10
C ALA A 277 1.45 -2.50 -15.92
N HIS A 278 1.16 -2.89 -14.67
CA HIS A 278 -0.04 -3.65 -14.30
C HIS A 278 -0.64 -3.16 -12.97
N ASN A 279 -1.96 -3.26 -12.82
CA ASN A 279 -2.71 -2.74 -11.66
C ASN A 279 -2.84 -3.73 -10.47
N HIS A 280 -2.03 -4.78 -10.46
CA HIS A 280 -1.93 -5.71 -9.34
C HIS A 280 -0.48 -5.99 -9.01
N LEU A 281 -0.21 -6.30 -7.74
CA LEU A 281 1.11 -6.73 -7.26
C LEU A 281 1.20 -8.26 -7.29
N GLU A 282 2.42 -8.78 -7.47
CA GLU A 282 2.68 -10.20 -7.22
C GLU A 282 2.52 -10.50 -5.72
N ASN A 283 1.99 -11.67 -5.38
CA ASN A 283 1.67 -12.08 -4.00
C ASN A 283 0.79 -11.07 -3.22
N ASN A 284 -0.08 -10.33 -3.91
CA ASN A 284 -0.99 -9.36 -3.29
C ASN A 284 -1.96 -9.96 -2.26
N PHE A 285 -2.16 -11.28 -2.27
CA PHE A 285 -2.96 -12.00 -1.27
C PHE A 285 -2.46 -11.78 0.17
N HIS A 286 -1.17 -11.47 0.38
CA HIS A 286 -0.64 -11.12 1.70
C HIS A 286 -1.34 -9.94 2.36
N LEU A 287 -1.85 -9.01 1.55
CA LEU A 287 -2.75 -7.95 1.99
C LEU A 287 -4.20 -8.33 1.70
N GLY A 288 -4.53 -8.86 0.52
CA GLY A 288 -5.92 -9.08 0.09
C GLY A 288 -6.71 -10.16 0.84
N ASN A 289 -6.04 -11.10 1.51
CA ASN A 289 -6.67 -12.23 2.21
C ASN A 289 -6.68 -12.02 3.73
N LYS A 290 -7.81 -12.34 4.39
CA LYS A 290 -8.03 -12.13 5.83
C LYS A 290 -7.06 -12.93 6.71
N LYS A 291 -6.88 -14.22 6.40
CA LYS A 291 -5.94 -15.13 7.07
C LYS A 291 -4.52 -14.65 6.86
N ALA A 292 -4.15 -14.32 5.63
CA ALA A 292 -2.79 -13.87 5.32
C ALA A 292 -2.44 -12.56 6.03
N LEU A 293 -3.36 -11.58 6.01
CA LEU A 293 -3.19 -10.32 6.73
C LEU A 293 -3.04 -10.53 8.23
N PHE A 294 -3.88 -11.38 8.84
CA PHE A 294 -3.79 -11.68 10.27
C PHE A 294 -2.40 -12.23 10.65
N TYR A 295 -1.90 -13.24 9.93
CA TYR A 295 -0.59 -13.81 10.21
C TYR A 295 0.56 -12.82 9.97
N ASN A 296 0.48 -12.03 8.91
CA ASN A 296 1.48 -11.01 8.62
C ASN A 296 1.55 -9.97 9.75
N MET A 297 0.41 -9.44 10.17
CA MET A 297 0.34 -8.46 11.23
C MET A 297 0.73 -9.04 12.59
N LYS A 298 0.28 -10.26 12.91
CA LYS A 298 0.65 -10.97 14.13
C LYS A 298 2.18 -11.06 14.24
N ALA A 299 2.83 -11.60 13.22
CA ALA A 299 4.28 -11.77 13.24
C ALA A 299 5.04 -10.43 13.24
N TYR A 300 4.51 -9.40 12.57
CA TYR A 300 5.10 -8.06 12.63
C TYR A 300 5.07 -7.52 14.06
N TYR A 301 3.92 -7.51 14.74
CA TYR A 301 3.85 -7.00 16.12
C TYR A 301 4.70 -7.84 17.08
N GLU A 302 4.68 -9.16 16.97
CA GLU A 302 5.54 -10.05 17.77
C GLU A 302 7.02 -9.73 17.58
N SER A 303 7.47 -9.49 16.34
CA SER A 303 8.86 -9.09 16.07
C SER A 303 9.27 -7.75 16.69
N GLN A 304 8.31 -6.86 16.92
CA GLN A 304 8.54 -5.57 17.56
C GLN A 304 8.36 -5.64 19.09
N ASN A 305 8.11 -6.82 19.66
CA ASN A 305 7.70 -7.00 21.07
C ASN A 305 6.46 -6.16 21.44
N LEU A 306 5.56 -5.96 20.47
CA LEU A 306 4.29 -5.27 20.67
C LEU A 306 3.17 -6.28 20.84
N ASN A 307 2.17 -5.93 21.66
CA ASN A 307 0.99 -6.75 21.82
C ASN A 307 0.14 -6.71 20.54
N VAL A 308 -0.04 -7.88 19.91
CA VAL A 308 -0.78 -8.05 18.65
C VAL A 308 -2.20 -7.48 18.73
N PHE A 309 -2.86 -7.72 19.85
CA PHE A 309 -4.29 -7.49 20.01
C PHE A 309 -4.64 -6.11 20.59
N GLU A 310 -3.64 -5.26 20.83
CA GLU A 310 -3.89 -3.83 21.06
C GLU A 310 -4.40 -3.15 19.78
N ASN A 311 -3.95 -3.61 18.62
CA ASN A 311 -4.30 -3.04 17.32
C ASN A 311 -5.22 -3.95 16.50
N LEU A 312 -5.20 -5.26 16.78
CA LEU A 312 -6.11 -6.23 16.16
C LEU A 312 -7.15 -6.74 17.17
N PRO A 313 -8.37 -7.05 16.72
CA PRO A 313 -9.30 -7.81 17.57
C PRO A 313 -8.73 -9.20 17.87
N VAL A 314 -9.06 -9.74 19.05
CA VAL A 314 -8.70 -11.12 19.43
C VAL A 314 -9.21 -12.08 18.36
N THR A 315 -8.30 -12.84 17.76
CA THR A 315 -8.55 -13.60 16.52
C THR A 315 -7.84 -14.94 16.58
N TYR A 316 -8.55 -16.00 16.21
CA TYR A 316 -8.04 -17.36 16.07
C TYR A 316 -8.31 -17.85 14.65
N HIS A 317 -7.33 -18.51 14.04
CA HIS A 317 -7.49 -19.18 12.75
C HIS A 317 -7.60 -20.68 13.00
N ILE A 318 -8.82 -21.20 12.85
CA ILE A 318 -9.17 -22.59 13.13
C ILE A 318 -9.07 -23.40 11.83
N LYS A 319 -8.05 -24.27 11.77
CA LYS A 319 -7.84 -25.21 10.67
C LYS A 319 -8.52 -26.56 10.91
N SER A 320 -8.56 -27.01 12.16
CA SER A 320 -9.21 -28.25 12.59
C SER A 320 -9.63 -28.14 14.06
N LEU A 321 -10.58 -28.98 14.47
CA LEU A 321 -11.04 -29.06 15.86
C LEU A 321 -10.03 -29.75 16.80
N ASP A 322 -9.05 -30.46 16.24
CA ASP A 322 -7.96 -31.08 17.02
C ASP A 322 -6.71 -30.19 17.07
N GLY A 323 -6.73 -29.05 16.36
CA GLY A 323 -5.59 -28.15 16.25
C GLY A 323 -5.34 -27.30 17.50
N PRO A 324 -4.11 -26.83 17.72
CA PRO A 324 -3.77 -26.02 18.90
C PRO A 324 -4.54 -24.69 18.94
N GLU A 325 -4.80 -24.06 17.79
CA GLU A 325 -5.55 -22.79 17.73
C GLU A 325 -7.00 -22.95 18.20
N TYR A 326 -7.62 -24.11 17.97
CA TYR A 326 -8.96 -24.40 18.47
C TYR A 326 -8.96 -24.58 19.99
N HIS A 327 -7.99 -25.30 20.53
CA HIS A 327 -7.85 -25.46 21.98
C HIS A 327 -7.65 -24.10 22.67
N GLN A 328 -6.80 -23.25 22.10
CA GLN A 328 -6.59 -21.88 22.58
C GLN A 328 -7.88 -21.05 22.54
N PHE A 329 -8.66 -21.15 21.46
CA PHE A 329 -9.97 -20.51 21.37
C PHE A 329 -10.92 -21.01 22.47
N MET A 330 -10.98 -22.32 22.70
CA MET A 330 -11.86 -22.92 23.72
C MET A 330 -11.51 -22.49 25.14
N GLU A 331 -10.21 -22.38 25.46
CA GLU A 331 -9.73 -21.86 26.74
C GLU A 331 -10.10 -20.39 26.91
N ALA A 332 -9.80 -19.55 25.92
CA ALA A 332 -10.14 -18.14 25.94
C ALA A 332 -11.65 -17.90 26.04
N TYR A 333 -12.46 -18.70 25.35
CA TYR A 333 -13.91 -18.66 25.45
C TYR A 333 -14.38 -18.94 26.87
N LYS A 334 -13.87 -20.00 27.50
CA LYS A 334 -14.22 -20.41 28.88
C LYS A 334 -13.79 -19.36 29.90
N GLU A 335 -12.56 -18.85 29.80
CA GLU A 335 -12.05 -17.80 30.69
C GLU A 335 -12.89 -16.54 30.57
N ARG A 336 -13.18 -16.08 29.34
CA ARG A 336 -14.04 -14.93 29.11
C ARG A 336 -15.42 -15.12 29.72
N GLN A 337 -16.02 -16.31 29.56
CA GLN A 337 -17.32 -16.62 30.15
C GLN A 337 -17.29 -16.56 31.67
N GLN A 338 -16.22 -17.07 32.31
CA GLN A 338 -16.06 -17.00 33.76
C GLN A 338 -15.95 -15.57 34.26
N LEU A 339 -15.15 -14.74 33.59
CA LEU A 339 -14.99 -13.33 33.97
C LEU A 339 -16.30 -12.54 33.78
N ILE A 340 -17.04 -12.79 32.70
CA ILE A 340 -18.37 -12.19 32.49
C ILE A 340 -19.35 -12.61 33.59
N ASN A 341 -19.30 -13.85 34.05
CA ASN A 341 -20.16 -14.34 35.12
C ASN A 341 -19.79 -13.76 36.50
N GLN A 342 -18.54 -13.30 36.68
CA GLN A 342 -18.07 -12.63 37.90
C GLN A 342 -18.44 -11.14 37.94
N GLU A 343 -18.83 -10.54 36.81
CA GLU A 343 -19.31 -9.16 36.80
C GLU A 343 -20.70 -9.07 37.44
N SER A 344 -20.74 -8.39 38.58
CA SER A 344 -21.95 -8.18 39.38
C SER A 344 -22.82 -7.03 38.86
N ASP A 345 -22.24 -6.07 38.13
CA ASP A 345 -22.98 -4.95 37.56
C ASP A 345 -23.62 -5.35 36.22
N GLU A 346 -24.91 -5.67 36.27
CA GLU A 346 -25.71 -6.03 35.09
C GLU A 346 -25.68 -4.96 33.98
N LYS A 347 -25.44 -3.67 34.29
CA LYS A 347 -25.28 -2.63 33.25
C LYS A 347 -23.95 -2.72 32.53
N ASN A 348 -22.91 -3.17 33.21
CA ASN A 348 -21.55 -3.30 32.68
C ASN A 348 -21.23 -4.72 32.19
N LYS A 349 -22.09 -5.69 32.50
CA LYS A 349 -22.00 -7.07 32.04
C LYS A 349 -21.93 -7.14 30.52
N ARG A 350 -20.90 -7.81 30.03
CA ARG A 350 -20.60 -8.02 28.61
C ARG A 350 -21.18 -9.34 28.13
N ARG A 351 -21.18 -9.55 26.81
CA ARG A 351 -21.56 -10.84 26.22
C ARG A 351 -20.35 -11.49 25.56
N ASN A 352 -20.36 -12.82 25.55
CA ASN A 352 -19.28 -13.63 24.99
C ASN A 352 -19.55 -13.94 23.52
N ILE A 353 -19.46 -12.92 22.66
CA ILE A 353 -19.94 -13.00 21.28
C ILE A 353 -18.75 -13.05 20.32
N TRP A 354 -18.82 -13.98 19.37
CA TRP A 354 -17.79 -14.21 18.39
C TRP A 354 -18.37 -14.09 16.98
N ILE A 355 -17.56 -13.55 16.07
CA ILE A 355 -17.85 -13.51 14.64
C ILE A 355 -16.98 -14.54 13.94
N ILE A 356 -17.64 -15.44 13.22
CA ILE A 356 -17.03 -16.54 12.48
C ILE A 356 -17.08 -16.16 11.01
N LYS A 357 -15.90 -16.10 10.40
CA LYS A 357 -15.71 -15.74 9.00
C LYS A 357 -15.00 -16.91 8.32
N PRO A 358 -15.38 -17.29 7.09
CA PRO A 358 -14.57 -18.22 6.30
C PRO A 358 -13.15 -17.65 6.14
N GLY A 359 -12.14 -18.51 6.26
CA GLY A 359 -10.72 -18.14 6.21
C GLY A 359 -10.25 -17.69 4.84
N GLU A 360 -10.97 -18.10 3.80
CA GLU A 360 -10.61 -17.86 2.41
C GLU A 360 -11.31 -16.62 1.83
N ILE A 361 -11.14 -16.39 0.52
CA ILE A 361 -11.56 -15.18 -0.20
C ILE A 361 -13.08 -15.13 -0.35
N THR A 362 -13.77 -14.92 0.76
CA THR A 362 -15.20 -14.64 0.81
C THR A 362 -15.39 -13.12 0.87
N ASN A 363 -16.00 -12.57 -0.18
CA ASN A 363 -16.34 -11.16 -0.26
C ASN A 363 -17.81 -10.93 0.13
N ARG A 364 -18.23 -9.65 0.19
CA ARG A 364 -19.65 -9.25 0.27
C ARG A 364 -20.43 -9.72 1.52
N GLY A 365 -19.74 -10.21 2.56
CA GLY A 365 -20.37 -10.68 3.81
C GLY A 365 -20.94 -12.11 3.73
N ASN A 366 -20.59 -12.87 2.69
CA ASN A 366 -21.01 -14.25 2.54
C ASN A 366 -20.33 -15.16 3.57
N GLY A 367 -21.08 -16.12 4.12
CA GLY A 367 -20.58 -17.08 5.13
C GLY A 367 -20.34 -16.51 6.54
N ILE A 368 -20.47 -15.19 6.75
CA ILE A 368 -20.28 -14.59 8.07
C ILE A 368 -21.44 -14.95 9.00
N LYS A 369 -21.10 -15.47 10.18
CA LYS A 369 -22.04 -15.74 11.28
C LYS A 369 -21.56 -15.04 12.56
N VAL A 370 -22.51 -14.61 13.39
CA VAL A 370 -22.24 -14.01 14.70
C VAL A 370 -23.01 -14.83 15.71
N SER A 371 -22.32 -15.39 16.70
CA SER A 371 -22.93 -16.25 17.70
C SER A 371 -22.31 -16.04 19.07
N GLU A 372 -23.11 -16.29 20.09
CA GLU A 372 -22.70 -16.36 21.50
C GLU A 372 -22.84 -17.78 22.07
N ASP A 373 -23.37 -18.73 21.29
CA ASP A 373 -23.55 -20.11 21.71
C ASP A 373 -22.34 -20.93 21.23
N LEU A 374 -21.59 -21.47 22.19
CA LEU A 374 -20.44 -22.31 21.91
C LEU A 374 -20.80 -23.52 21.04
N ASN A 375 -21.98 -24.13 21.23
CA ASN A 375 -22.41 -25.28 20.44
C ASN A 375 -22.65 -24.89 18.97
N GLU A 376 -23.26 -23.72 18.75
CA GLU A 376 -23.44 -23.19 17.40
C GLU A 376 -22.08 -22.91 16.73
N ILE A 377 -21.16 -22.27 17.46
CA ILE A 377 -19.79 -22.01 16.97
C ILE A 377 -19.11 -23.32 16.58
N GLN A 378 -19.12 -24.33 17.46
CA GLN A 378 -18.54 -25.64 17.18
C GLN A 378 -19.19 -26.34 15.99
N SER A 379 -20.52 -26.23 15.85
CA SER A 379 -21.25 -26.79 14.71
C SER A 379 -20.81 -26.14 13.39
N ILE A 380 -20.59 -24.82 13.38
CA ILE A 380 -20.08 -24.10 12.20
C ILE A 380 -18.66 -24.54 11.87
N LEU A 381 -17.79 -24.64 12.88
CA LEU A 381 -16.39 -25.04 12.70
C LEU A 381 -16.24 -26.50 12.26
N ASN A 382 -17.20 -27.37 12.61
CA ASN A 382 -17.27 -28.76 12.16
C ASN A 382 -17.94 -28.91 10.78
N SER A 383 -18.32 -27.81 10.13
CA SER A 383 -18.86 -27.89 8.77
C SER A 383 -17.77 -28.47 7.86
N ARG A 384 -18.00 -29.68 7.33
CA ARG A 384 -17.08 -30.35 6.40
C ARG A 384 -17.16 -29.73 5.00
N GLU A 385 -17.30 -28.40 4.94
CA GLU A 385 -17.29 -27.68 3.68
C GLU A 385 -15.91 -27.79 3.06
N MET A 386 -15.87 -28.17 1.78
CA MET A 386 -14.64 -28.32 1.01
C MET A 386 -14.61 -27.26 -0.09
N HIS A 387 -13.41 -26.83 -0.44
CA HIS A 387 -13.12 -26.06 -1.64
C HIS A 387 -13.25 -26.92 -2.89
N LYS A 388 -13.31 -26.30 -4.07
CA LYS A 388 -13.34 -27.03 -5.35
C LYS A 388 -12.10 -27.90 -5.56
N ASN A 389 -10.98 -27.53 -4.96
CA ASN A 389 -9.72 -28.29 -5.00
C ASN A 389 -9.68 -29.48 -4.00
N GLY A 390 -10.74 -29.69 -3.22
CA GLY A 390 -10.83 -30.78 -2.25
C GLY A 390 -10.15 -30.53 -0.91
N SER A 391 -9.66 -29.31 -0.62
CA SER A 391 -9.21 -28.97 0.73
C SER A 391 -10.38 -28.53 1.62
N TYR A 392 -10.29 -28.76 2.92
CA TYR A 392 -11.30 -28.28 3.87
C TYR A 392 -11.23 -26.76 4.04
N LYS A 393 -12.39 -26.13 4.18
CA LYS A 393 -12.46 -24.72 4.56
C LYS A 393 -11.98 -24.52 5.99
N THR A 394 -11.30 -23.40 6.18
CA THR A 394 -10.79 -22.93 7.46
C THR A 394 -11.62 -21.74 7.94
N PHE A 395 -11.53 -21.40 9.22
CA PHE A 395 -12.34 -20.32 9.79
C PHE A 395 -11.50 -19.34 10.60
N ILE A 396 -11.83 -18.06 10.46
CA ILE A 396 -11.39 -17.00 11.37
C ILE A 396 -12.48 -16.81 12.42
N VAL A 397 -12.17 -17.12 13.67
CA VAL A 397 -13.00 -16.87 14.85
C VAL A 397 -12.45 -15.64 15.56
N GLN A 398 -13.23 -14.57 15.57
CA GLN A 398 -12.77 -13.26 16.05
C GLN A 398 -13.76 -12.71 17.08
N LEU A 399 -13.25 -12.07 18.13
CA LEU A 399 -14.10 -11.48 19.16
C LEU A 399 -14.97 -10.38 18.53
N TYR A 400 -16.28 -10.45 18.75
CA TYR A 400 -17.21 -9.46 18.22
C TYR A 400 -17.22 -8.20 19.09
N ILE A 401 -17.19 -7.03 18.44
CA ILE A 401 -17.34 -5.74 19.12
C ILE A 401 -18.81 -5.55 19.49
N ASP A 402 -19.16 -5.89 20.73
CA ASP A 402 -20.53 -5.88 21.25
C ASP A 402 -21.00 -4.48 21.70
N ARG A 403 -20.07 -3.54 21.95
CA ARG A 403 -20.34 -2.10 22.11
C ARG A 403 -19.59 -1.26 21.07
N PRO A 404 -20.01 -1.30 19.79
CA PRO A 404 -19.44 -0.43 18.78
C PRO A 404 -19.87 1.01 19.04
N LEU A 405 -19.07 1.98 18.60
CA LEU A 405 -19.56 3.34 18.41
C LEU A 405 -20.71 3.29 17.40
N LEU A 406 -21.78 4.03 17.68
CA LEU A 406 -22.97 4.05 16.85
C LEU A 406 -23.14 5.41 16.19
N TYR A 407 -23.51 5.42 14.91
CA TYR A 407 -23.93 6.62 14.18
C TYR A 407 -25.46 6.67 14.19
N ASN A 408 -26.04 7.60 14.96
CA ASN A 408 -27.49 7.70 15.12
C ASN A 408 -28.14 6.34 15.49
N LYS A 409 -27.60 5.68 16.52
CA LYS A 409 -27.99 4.33 17.00
C LYS A 409 -27.75 3.17 16.01
N ARG A 410 -27.12 3.39 14.85
CA ARG A 410 -26.86 2.36 13.84
C ARG A 410 -25.38 2.00 13.82
N LYS A 411 -25.08 0.75 13.49
CA LYS A 411 -23.70 0.27 13.39
C LYS A 411 -23.05 0.86 12.13
N PHE A 412 -21.76 1.11 12.16
CA PHE A 412 -21.00 1.50 10.98
C PHE A 412 -19.61 0.88 10.96
N ASP A 413 -18.99 0.89 9.79
CA ASP A 413 -17.55 0.72 9.62
C ASP A 413 -16.98 1.91 8.83
N ILE A 414 -15.66 2.12 8.92
CA ILE A 414 -14.96 3.18 8.19
C ILE A 414 -14.16 2.56 7.06
N ARG A 415 -14.46 2.98 5.83
CA ARG A 415 -13.71 2.64 4.62
C ARG A 415 -12.65 3.70 4.33
N CYS A 416 -11.39 3.29 4.37
CA CYS A 416 -10.25 4.07 3.91
C CYS A 416 -9.59 3.41 2.70
N TYR A 417 -8.66 4.12 2.05
CA TYR A 417 -7.94 3.60 0.91
C TYR A 417 -6.43 3.76 1.09
N SER A 418 -5.68 2.77 0.62
CA SER A 418 -4.23 2.84 0.53
C SER A 418 -3.77 2.26 -0.80
N MET A 419 -2.58 2.62 -1.24
CA MET A 419 -1.99 2.15 -2.49
C MET A 419 -0.58 1.66 -2.21
N TYR A 420 -0.24 0.48 -2.72
CA TYR A 420 1.13 -0.02 -2.71
C TYR A 420 1.63 -0.01 -4.16
N VAL A 421 2.84 0.50 -4.38
CA VAL A 421 3.46 0.59 -5.70
C VAL A 421 4.82 -0.09 -5.66
N SER A 422 5.19 -0.73 -6.75
CA SER A 422 6.54 -1.19 -7.07
C SER A 422 6.92 -0.55 -8.39
N ILE A 423 7.82 0.44 -8.37
CA ILE A 423 8.24 1.20 -9.56
C ILE A 423 9.77 1.08 -9.67
N ASN A 424 10.25 0.56 -10.80
CA ASN A 424 11.65 0.20 -10.97
C ASN A 424 12.18 -0.69 -9.81
N GLY A 425 11.30 -1.55 -9.29
CA GLY A 425 11.55 -2.44 -8.17
C GLY A 425 11.68 -1.75 -6.81
N ASN A 426 11.38 -0.45 -6.74
CA ASN A 426 11.29 0.30 -5.49
C ASN A 426 9.85 0.25 -4.97
N GLN A 427 9.68 -0.26 -3.75
CA GLN A 427 8.39 -0.45 -3.12
C GLN A 427 8.04 0.73 -2.21
N LYS A 428 6.89 1.38 -2.47
CA LYS A 428 6.36 2.47 -1.64
C LYS A 428 4.87 2.27 -1.35
N GLY A 429 4.45 2.69 -0.16
CA GLY A 429 3.06 2.62 0.30
C GLY A 429 2.50 4.01 0.58
N TYR A 430 1.28 4.25 0.13
CA TYR A 430 0.59 5.53 0.23
C TYR A 430 -0.77 5.37 0.92
N TRP A 431 -1.11 6.31 1.78
CA TRP A 431 -2.42 6.46 2.41
C TRP A 431 -3.24 7.50 1.67
N TYR A 432 -4.48 7.19 1.29
CA TYR A 432 -5.37 8.17 0.68
C TYR A 432 -6.11 8.94 1.77
N THR A 433 -6.06 10.27 1.68
CA THR A 433 -6.49 11.13 2.79
C THR A 433 -7.99 11.11 3.06
N GLU A 434 -8.79 10.74 2.06
CA GLU A 434 -10.24 10.67 2.17
C GLU A 434 -10.76 9.23 2.26
N GLY A 435 -11.94 9.11 2.85
CA GLY A 435 -12.68 7.86 2.94
C GLY A 435 -14.14 8.16 3.23
N TYR A 436 -14.87 7.15 3.68
CA TYR A 436 -16.26 7.31 4.07
C TYR A 436 -16.68 6.28 5.09
N VAL A 437 -17.70 6.61 5.86
CA VAL A 437 -18.32 5.70 6.81
C VAL A 437 -19.46 4.97 6.13
N ARG A 438 -19.55 3.64 6.32
CA ARG A 438 -20.63 2.77 5.84
C ARG A 438 -21.54 2.40 7.00
N THR A 439 -22.78 2.85 6.94
CA THR A 439 -23.76 2.66 8.01
C THR A 439 -24.70 1.48 7.72
N SER A 440 -25.18 0.82 8.77
CA SER A 440 -26.31 -0.11 8.68
C SER A 440 -27.62 0.66 8.51
N SER A 441 -28.62 0.08 7.84
CA SER A 441 -29.95 0.69 7.71
C SER A 441 -30.84 0.49 8.94
N LYS A 442 -30.47 -0.40 9.86
CA LYS A 442 -31.25 -0.75 11.05
C LYS A 442 -30.52 -0.34 12.33
N GLU A 443 -31.29 0.06 13.34
CA GLU A 443 -30.77 0.34 14.69
C GLU A 443 -30.04 -0.89 15.25
N PHE A 444 -28.92 -0.63 15.92
CA PHE A 444 -28.10 -1.66 16.52
C PHE A 444 -28.82 -2.26 17.73
N THR A 445 -28.88 -3.58 17.76
CA THR A 445 -29.46 -4.33 18.87
C THR A 445 -28.75 -5.65 19.00
N MET A 446 -28.51 -6.07 20.24
CA MET A 446 -27.91 -7.37 20.53
C MET A 446 -28.97 -8.46 20.74
N LYS A 447 -30.27 -8.13 20.63
CA LYS A 447 -31.35 -9.09 20.86
C LYS A 447 -31.42 -10.22 19.81
N ASN A 448 -30.98 -9.95 18.58
CA ASN A 448 -31.01 -10.94 17.50
C ASN A 448 -29.74 -10.87 16.64
N LEU A 449 -28.76 -11.71 16.99
CA LEU A 449 -27.46 -11.80 16.31
C LEU A 449 -27.56 -12.34 14.86
N THR A 450 -28.65 -13.04 14.52
CA THR A 450 -28.85 -13.61 13.18
C THR A 450 -29.22 -12.56 12.14
N ASN A 451 -29.67 -11.36 12.56
CA ASN A 451 -30.08 -10.31 11.65
C ASN A 451 -28.85 -9.60 11.04
N LYS A 452 -28.45 -10.06 9.86
CA LYS A 452 -27.33 -9.49 9.09
C LYS A 452 -27.49 -7.99 8.79
N MET A 453 -28.71 -7.47 8.64
CA MET A 453 -28.94 -6.05 8.35
C MET A 453 -28.58 -5.13 9.52
N VAL A 454 -28.56 -5.66 10.75
CA VAL A 454 -28.17 -4.95 11.97
C VAL A 454 -26.65 -5.03 12.18
N HIS A 455 -26.08 -6.21 11.95
CA HIS A 455 -24.71 -6.52 12.39
C HIS A 455 -23.63 -6.41 11.29
N LEU A 456 -24.00 -6.42 10.01
CA LEU A 456 -23.07 -6.30 8.87
C LEU A 456 -23.33 -5.01 8.11
N THR A 457 -22.30 -4.18 7.96
CA THR A 457 -22.34 -2.87 7.29
C THR A 457 -21.95 -2.94 5.82
N ASN A 458 -21.59 -4.13 5.32
CA ASN A 458 -21.24 -4.34 3.92
C ASN A 458 -22.39 -3.89 3.02
N ASP A 459 -22.08 -3.00 2.09
CA ASP A 459 -23.06 -2.44 1.16
C ASP A 459 -23.78 -3.51 0.32
N ALA A 460 -23.10 -4.61 -0.02
CA ALA A 460 -23.70 -5.75 -0.73
C ALA A 460 -24.83 -6.43 0.08
N VAL A 461 -24.79 -6.32 1.41
CA VAL A 461 -25.86 -6.74 2.32
C VAL A 461 -26.89 -5.63 2.44
N GLN A 462 -26.45 -4.40 2.75
CA GLN A 462 -27.34 -3.28 3.06
C GLN A 462 -28.22 -2.85 1.87
N LYS A 463 -27.70 -2.89 0.64
CA LYS A 463 -28.45 -2.52 -0.58
C LYS A 463 -29.66 -3.40 -0.87
N LYS A 464 -29.75 -4.58 -0.23
CA LYS A 464 -30.88 -5.50 -0.37
C LYS A 464 -32.04 -5.12 0.55
N GLY A 465 -31.83 -4.24 1.52
CA GLY A 465 -32.86 -3.79 2.45
C GLY A 465 -33.62 -2.56 1.96
N GLU A 466 -34.89 -2.48 2.35
CA GLU A 466 -35.81 -1.40 1.96
C GLU A 466 -35.40 -0.02 2.49
N ASP A 467 -34.76 0.04 3.67
CA ASP A 467 -34.31 1.29 4.29
C ASP A 467 -32.94 1.77 3.75
N TYR A 468 -32.39 1.15 2.70
CA TYR A 468 -31.11 1.56 2.12
C TYR A 468 -31.20 2.96 1.51
N GLY A 469 -30.32 3.85 1.96
CA GLY A 469 -30.29 5.24 1.53
C GLY A 469 -31.30 6.15 2.23
N LYS A 470 -32.06 5.64 3.21
CA LYS A 470 -33.13 6.38 3.90
C LYS A 470 -32.64 7.56 4.73
N TYR A 471 -31.55 7.37 5.47
CA TYR A 471 -31.01 8.37 6.40
C TYR A 471 -29.92 9.22 5.75
N GLU A 472 -29.02 8.57 5.02
CA GLU A 472 -27.96 9.20 4.24
C GLU A 472 -27.85 8.51 2.89
N LYS A 473 -27.45 9.25 1.86
CA LYS A 473 -27.45 8.77 0.47
C LYS A 473 -26.59 7.50 0.33
N GLY A 474 -27.26 6.38 0.07
CA GLY A 474 -26.62 5.08 -0.09
C GLY A 474 -25.87 4.59 1.15
N ASN A 475 -26.34 4.95 2.36
CA ASN A 475 -25.76 4.55 3.65
C ASN A 475 -24.30 4.96 3.82
N LYS A 476 -23.96 6.18 3.39
CA LYS A 476 -22.59 6.67 3.41
C LYS A 476 -22.52 8.09 3.95
N VAL A 477 -21.60 8.26 4.90
CA VAL A 477 -21.33 9.52 5.59
C VAL A 477 -19.89 9.93 5.26
N SER A 478 -19.67 11.20 4.96
CA SER A 478 -18.32 11.69 4.66
C SER A 478 -17.48 11.85 5.93
N PHE A 479 -16.16 12.00 5.81
CA PHE A 479 -15.30 12.23 6.97
C PHE A 479 -15.57 13.58 7.63
N GLU A 480 -15.96 14.61 6.87
CA GLU A 480 -16.31 15.92 7.42
C GLU A 480 -17.54 15.83 8.33
N GLU A 481 -18.61 15.18 7.86
CA GLU A 481 -19.83 14.98 8.67
C GLU A 481 -19.55 14.06 9.87
N PHE A 482 -18.77 13.00 9.67
CA PHE A 482 -18.42 12.08 10.74
C PHE A 482 -17.50 12.69 11.81
N SER A 483 -16.57 13.58 11.42
CA SER A 483 -15.70 14.30 12.37
C SER A 483 -16.53 15.13 13.33
N VAL A 484 -17.46 15.92 12.81
CA VAL A 484 -18.39 16.73 13.61
C VAL A 484 -19.22 15.85 14.55
N TYR A 485 -19.69 14.70 14.06
CA TYR A 485 -20.44 13.75 14.90
C TYR A 485 -19.59 13.20 16.05
N VAL A 486 -18.35 12.78 15.78
CA VAL A 486 -17.42 12.27 16.81
C VAL A 486 -17.07 13.35 17.84
N GLU A 487 -16.81 14.57 17.38
CA GLU A 487 -16.51 15.72 18.25
C GLU A 487 -17.68 16.06 19.18
N ASN A 488 -18.92 16.01 18.67
CA ASN A 488 -20.13 16.22 19.47
C ASN A 488 -20.35 15.13 20.55
N LEU A 489 -19.77 13.95 20.36
CA LEU A 489 -19.76 12.88 21.36
C LEU A 489 -18.58 12.99 22.35
N GLY A 490 -17.73 14.02 22.23
CA GLY A 490 -16.52 14.20 23.04
C GLY A 490 -15.31 13.39 22.58
N GLY A 491 -15.37 12.82 21.38
CA GLY A 491 -14.24 12.12 20.75
C GLY A 491 -13.33 13.06 19.95
N ASP A 492 -12.22 12.52 19.46
CA ASP A 492 -11.23 13.25 18.66
C ASP A 492 -10.98 12.48 17.35
N PHE A 493 -11.64 12.89 16.28
CA PHE A 493 -11.53 12.21 14.99
C PHE A 493 -10.12 12.30 14.41
N ASN A 494 -9.35 13.35 14.71
CA ASN A 494 -7.97 13.49 14.23
C ASN A 494 -7.05 12.43 14.84
N LYS A 495 -7.17 12.19 16.16
CA LYS A 495 -6.48 11.06 16.81
C LYS A 495 -6.93 9.73 16.23
N ILE A 496 -8.22 9.60 15.96
CA ILE A 496 -8.76 8.37 15.40
C ILE A 496 -8.14 8.10 14.02
N TYR A 497 -8.20 9.10 13.15
CA TYR A 497 -7.65 9.08 11.81
C TYR A 497 -6.14 8.78 11.79
N ALA A 498 -5.37 9.43 12.67
CA ALA A 498 -3.93 9.21 12.78
C ALA A 498 -3.61 7.74 13.12
N LYS A 499 -4.39 7.11 14.01
CA LYS A 499 -4.22 5.70 14.36
C LYS A 499 -4.61 4.77 13.21
N MET A 500 -5.68 5.04 12.46
CA MET A 500 -6.02 4.27 11.25
C MET A 500 -4.90 4.33 10.21
N LYS A 501 -4.32 5.52 9.99
CA LYS A 501 -3.18 5.74 9.08
C LYS A 501 -1.93 4.98 9.57
N GLN A 502 -1.65 5.00 10.88
CA GLN A 502 -0.57 4.22 11.48
C GLN A 502 -0.75 2.72 11.22
N MET A 503 -1.94 2.18 11.47
CA MET A 503 -2.23 0.75 11.27
C MET A 503 -2.14 0.34 9.80
N ALA A 504 -2.48 1.23 8.86
CA ALA A 504 -2.25 1.01 7.43
C ALA A 504 -0.74 0.97 7.08
N THR A 505 0.05 1.81 7.73
CA THR A 505 1.51 1.82 7.60
C THR A 505 2.12 0.50 8.08
N GLU A 506 1.70 0.02 9.25
CA GLU A 506 2.16 -1.23 9.85
C GLU A 506 1.82 -2.45 8.97
N GLN A 507 0.70 -2.43 8.24
CA GLN A 507 0.38 -3.46 7.24
C GLN A 507 1.40 -3.53 6.10
N PHE A 508 1.83 -2.38 5.59
CA PHE A 508 2.87 -2.35 4.56
C PHE A 508 4.21 -2.88 5.09
N LYS A 509 4.58 -2.53 6.32
CA LYS A 509 5.77 -3.06 6.98
C LYS A 509 5.69 -4.58 7.20
N ALA A 510 4.52 -5.09 7.57
CA ALA A 510 4.28 -6.51 7.85
C ALA A 510 4.38 -7.43 6.62
N VAL A 511 4.16 -6.88 5.42
CA VAL A 511 4.23 -7.61 4.15
C VAL A 511 5.50 -7.33 3.34
N TYR A 512 6.34 -6.41 3.82
CA TYR A 512 7.62 -6.13 3.17
C TYR A 512 8.47 -7.40 3.06
N GLY A 513 9.05 -7.65 1.88
CA GLY A 513 9.78 -8.89 1.58
C GLY A 513 8.89 -10.11 1.26
N LYS A 514 7.56 -9.99 1.36
CA LYS A 514 6.60 -11.04 1.01
C LYS A 514 5.75 -10.68 -0.21
N ILE A 515 5.30 -9.42 -0.27
CA ILE A 515 4.63 -8.86 -1.44
C ILE A 515 5.65 -8.49 -2.51
N ASP A 516 5.34 -8.80 -3.78
CA ASP A 516 6.18 -8.49 -4.93
C ASP A 516 7.66 -8.89 -4.76
N GLN A 517 7.90 -10.14 -4.34
CA GLN A 517 9.24 -10.66 -4.03
C GLN A 517 10.22 -10.56 -5.21
N ASN A 518 9.73 -10.74 -6.43
CA ASN A 518 10.56 -10.63 -7.63
C ASN A 518 10.79 -9.17 -8.07
N LYS A 519 10.26 -8.19 -7.31
CA LYS A 519 10.36 -6.75 -7.58
C LYS A 519 9.98 -6.45 -9.02
N ARG A 520 8.75 -6.81 -9.41
CA ARG A 520 8.26 -6.68 -10.79
C ARG A 520 8.30 -5.21 -11.20
N GLU A 521 8.70 -4.96 -12.44
CA GLU A 521 9.18 -3.64 -12.88
C GLU A 521 8.26 -2.47 -12.52
N ASN A 522 6.98 -2.46 -12.94
CA ASN A 522 6.01 -1.41 -12.59
C ASN A 522 4.64 -1.99 -12.27
N THR A 523 4.34 -2.15 -11.00
CA THR A 523 3.04 -2.62 -10.53
C THR A 523 2.51 -1.70 -9.45
N PHE A 524 1.18 -1.60 -9.34
CA PHE A 524 0.56 -0.89 -8.23
C PHE A 524 -0.79 -1.49 -7.93
N GLU A 525 -1.23 -1.41 -6.68
CA GLU A 525 -2.55 -1.90 -6.30
C GLU A 525 -3.16 -1.01 -5.23
N ILE A 526 -4.47 -0.77 -5.33
CA ILE A 526 -5.23 0.02 -4.38
C ILE A 526 -6.03 -0.92 -3.48
N PHE A 527 -5.84 -0.80 -2.18
CA PHE A 527 -6.50 -1.59 -1.15
C PHE A 527 -7.57 -0.74 -0.45
N GLY A 528 -8.72 -1.36 -0.18
CA GLY A 528 -9.80 -0.77 0.62
C GLY A 528 -9.75 -1.31 2.04
N LEU A 529 -9.40 -0.44 3.00
CA LEU A 529 -9.22 -0.75 4.42
C LEU A 529 -10.51 -0.55 5.20
N ASP A 530 -10.84 -1.49 6.09
CA ASP A 530 -12.07 -1.48 6.90
C ASP A 530 -11.74 -1.39 8.39
N PHE A 531 -12.15 -0.30 9.03
CA PHE A 531 -11.93 -0.06 10.46
C PHE A 531 -13.25 -0.02 11.23
N MET A 532 -13.20 -0.51 12.47
CA MET A 532 -14.28 -0.37 13.44
C MET A 532 -13.79 0.41 14.65
N ILE A 533 -14.71 1.15 15.26
CA ILE A 533 -14.46 1.93 16.49
C ILE A 533 -15.44 1.45 17.56
N ASP A 534 -14.96 1.28 18.78
CA ASP A 534 -15.79 0.97 19.94
C ASP A 534 -16.32 2.23 20.64
N ASP A 535 -17.21 2.04 21.61
CA ASP A 535 -17.81 3.10 22.41
C ASP A 535 -16.82 3.88 23.30
N THR A 536 -15.55 3.47 23.34
CA THR A 536 -14.46 4.17 24.04
C THR A 536 -13.52 4.91 23.09
N PHE A 537 -13.89 5.03 21.82
CA PHE A 537 -13.07 5.59 20.74
C PHE A 537 -11.76 4.82 20.48
N ASN A 538 -11.62 3.59 21.02
CA ASN A 538 -10.53 2.72 20.64
C ASN A 538 -10.83 2.08 19.28
N GLN A 539 -9.77 1.87 18.52
CA GLN A 539 -9.86 1.29 17.18
C GLN A 539 -9.44 -0.15 17.18
N THR A 540 -10.15 -0.95 16.40
CA THR A 540 -9.73 -2.30 16.04
C THR A 540 -9.89 -2.48 14.54
N GLN A 541 -8.88 -3.04 13.89
CA GLN A 541 -8.98 -3.34 12.46
C GLN A 541 -9.92 -4.51 12.23
N THR A 542 -10.88 -4.37 11.31
CA THR A 542 -11.61 -5.52 10.78
C THR A 542 -10.97 -5.97 9.47
N LEU A 543 -10.65 -7.25 9.36
CA LEU A 543 -9.99 -7.82 8.18
C LEU A 543 -10.74 -7.45 6.89
N LEU A 544 -9.97 -6.96 5.90
CA LEU A 544 -10.34 -6.28 4.66
C LEU A 544 -11.58 -6.82 3.92
N SER A 545 -12.35 -5.91 3.27
CA SER A 545 -13.35 -6.28 2.26
C SER A 545 -13.25 -5.40 1.00
N LYS A 546 -13.26 -6.05 -0.18
CA LYS A 546 -13.24 -5.36 -1.49
C LYS A 546 -14.54 -4.55 -1.74
N PHE A 547 -14.34 -3.39 -2.38
CA PHE A 547 -15.25 -2.29 -2.76
C PHE A 547 -16.78 -2.49 -2.84
N ALA A 548 -17.55 -1.45 -2.44
CA ALA A 548 -18.97 -1.27 -2.81
C ALA A 548 -19.50 0.21 -2.69
N ARG A 549 -20.41 0.62 -3.62
CA ARG A 549 -20.95 1.99 -4.00
C ARG A 549 -22.21 2.40 -3.21
N PRO A 550 -22.69 3.68 -3.08
CA PRO A 550 -22.58 4.89 -3.92
C PRO A 550 -22.50 6.25 -3.14
N LEU A 551 -21.37 6.54 -2.48
CA LEU A 551 -20.76 7.89 -2.28
C LEU A 551 -19.54 8.03 -3.22
N LEU A 552 -19.29 6.96 -3.98
CA LEU A 552 -18.10 6.68 -4.76
C LEU A 552 -18.02 7.45 -6.09
N SER A 553 -19.06 8.17 -6.51
CA SER A 553 -19.10 8.80 -7.84
C SER A 553 -18.12 9.96 -8.01
N LYS A 554 -17.63 10.56 -6.92
CA LYS A 554 -16.54 11.55 -6.96
C LYS A 554 -15.24 11.00 -6.38
N LEU A 555 -15.32 10.34 -5.22
CA LEU A 555 -14.17 9.82 -4.49
C LEU A 555 -13.35 8.81 -5.30
N ILE A 556 -13.99 7.80 -5.90
CA ILE A 556 -13.26 6.74 -6.61
C ILE A 556 -12.63 7.23 -7.91
N PRO A 557 -13.33 8.01 -8.77
CA PRO A 557 -12.69 8.61 -9.92
C PRO A 557 -11.48 9.47 -9.56
N GLN A 558 -11.60 10.32 -8.53
CA GLN A 558 -10.49 11.17 -8.09
C GLN A 558 -9.33 10.35 -7.52
N MET A 559 -9.60 9.34 -6.70
CA MET A 559 -8.60 8.45 -6.14
C MET A 559 -7.85 7.68 -7.23
N LEU A 560 -8.55 7.14 -8.23
CA LEU A 560 -7.93 6.47 -9.37
C LEU A 560 -7.08 7.42 -10.21
N ASP A 561 -7.56 8.64 -10.45
CA ASP A 561 -6.75 9.66 -11.13
C ASP A 561 -5.48 10.00 -10.35
N ASN A 562 -5.60 10.21 -9.03
CA ASN A 562 -4.50 10.45 -8.12
C ASN A 562 -3.49 9.29 -8.07
N ALA A 563 -3.95 8.04 -8.15
CA ALA A 563 -3.10 6.86 -8.25
C ALA A 563 -2.31 6.87 -9.57
N PHE A 564 -2.96 7.16 -10.70
CA PHE A 564 -2.28 7.22 -12.01
C PHE A 564 -1.26 8.36 -12.09
N LYS A 565 -1.51 9.49 -11.42
CA LYS A 565 -0.53 10.58 -11.27
C LYS A 565 0.75 10.15 -10.53
N ILE A 566 0.71 9.06 -9.75
CA ILE A 566 1.88 8.51 -9.05
C ILE A 566 2.47 7.33 -9.85
N ALA A 567 1.63 6.38 -10.25
CA ALA A 567 2.08 5.07 -10.74
C ALA A 567 2.21 4.96 -12.26
N LEU A 568 1.59 5.85 -13.04
CA LEU A 568 1.59 5.76 -14.51
C LEU A 568 2.18 7.01 -15.17
N ASP A 569 1.64 8.19 -14.88
CA ASP A 569 1.99 9.42 -15.60
C ASP A 569 3.50 9.75 -15.57
N PRO A 570 4.25 9.54 -14.46
CA PRO A 570 5.70 9.76 -14.45
C PRO A 570 6.49 8.83 -15.37
N ILE A 571 6.03 7.58 -15.55
CA ILE A 571 6.69 6.52 -16.32
C ILE A 571 6.26 6.57 -17.79
N PHE A 572 5.04 7.02 -18.06
CA PHE A 572 4.45 7.19 -19.38
C PHE A 572 4.07 8.66 -19.60
N PRO A 573 5.06 9.56 -19.71
CA PRO A 573 4.81 11.00 -19.82
C PRO A 573 4.15 11.35 -21.16
N PRO A 574 3.37 12.45 -21.24
CA PRO A 574 2.80 12.90 -22.50
C PRO A 574 3.90 13.27 -23.51
N PRO A 575 3.55 13.28 -24.81
CA PRO A 575 4.46 13.66 -25.88
C PRO A 575 5.01 15.07 -25.73
N ASN A 576 6.19 15.26 -26.29
CA ASN A 576 6.85 16.55 -26.34
C ASN A 576 6.30 17.45 -27.47
N PHE A 577 4.97 17.55 -27.62
CA PHE A 577 4.34 18.49 -28.55
C PHE A 577 3.11 19.20 -27.96
N TYR A 578 2.87 20.46 -28.35
CA TYR A 578 1.72 21.24 -27.93
C TYR A 578 0.47 20.87 -28.70
N ASN A 579 -0.62 20.75 -27.96
CA ASN A 579 -1.95 20.65 -28.54
C ASN A 579 -2.91 21.54 -27.73
N PRO A 580 -3.35 22.68 -28.28
CA PRO A 580 -4.18 23.65 -27.56
C PRO A 580 -5.55 23.09 -27.16
N LYS A 581 -6.01 22.02 -27.82
CA LYS A 581 -7.27 21.33 -27.48
C LYS A 581 -7.10 20.28 -26.39
N LYS A 582 -5.87 20.01 -25.94
CA LYS A 582 -5.52 18.92 -25.02
C LYS A 582 -4.73 19.49 -23.84
N ILE A 583 -5.46 20.17 -22.96
CA ILE A 583 -4.95 20.84 -21.77
C ILE A 583 -4.29 19.82 -20.83
N ILE A 584 -3.16 20.21 -20.25
CA ILE A 584 -2.42 19.42 -19.25
C ILE A 584 -3.00 19.70 -17.86
N CYS A 585 -3.02 18.67 -17.00
CA CYS A 585 -3.56 18.77 -15.65
C CYS A 585 -2.97 19.96 -14.87
N GLU A 586 -3.81 20.69 -14.16
CA GLU A 586 -3.46 22.00 -13.59
C GLU A 586 -2.50 21.91 -12.41
N ASN A 587 -2.57 20.83 -11.61
CA ASN A 587 -1.65 20.60 -10.49
C ASN A 587 -1.52 19.11 -10.13
N TYR A 588 -0.30 18.59 -10.18
CA TYR A 588 0.02 17.21 -9.76
C TYR A 588 0.27 17.09 -8.26
N LEU A 589 0.65 18.18 -7.58
CA LEU A 589 0.87 18.22 -6.12
C LEU A 589 -0.43 18.22 -5.33
N ASP A 590 -1.56 18.56 -5.98
CA ASP A 590 -2.89 18.33 -5.43
C ASP A 590 -3.28 16.84 -5.57
N ASN A 591 -2.53 16.02 -4.86
CA ASN A 591 -2.78 14.60 -4.70
C ASN A 591 -3.16 14.34 -3.24
N LYS A 592 -4.16 13.48 -3.07
CA LYS A 592 -4.69 13.06 -1.77
C LYS A 592 -3.97 11.83 -1.23
N PHE A 593 -3.10 11.18 -1.99
CA PHE A 593 -2.19 10.17 -1.47
C PHE A 593 -1.02 10.78 -0.71
N GLU A 594 -0.68 10.18 0.42
CA GLU A 594 0.45 10.56 1.27
C GLU A 594 1.33 9.34 1.53
N LEU A 595 2.63 9.48 1.32
CA LEU A 595 3.63 8.44 1.56
C LEU A 595 3.62 8.07 3.03
N VAL A 596 3.49 6.78 3.30
CA VAL A 596 3.49 6.20 4.65
C VAL A 596 4.50 5.07 4.80
N PHE A 597 4.96 4.50 3.70
CA PHE A 597 5.98 3.46 3.69
C PHE A 597 6.91 3.67 2.50
N ASP A 598 8.22 3.59 2.72
CA ASP A 598 9.24 3.60 1.66
C ASP A 598 10.31 2.57 2.01
N GLU A 599 10.49 1.57 1.15
CA GLU A 599 11.43 0.50 1.44
C GLU A 599 12.87 0.99 1.66
N MET A 600 13.25 2.12 1.05
CA MET A 600 14.60 2.66 1.17
C MET A 600 14.87 3.19 2.58
N THR A 601 13.83 3.61 3.30
CA THR A 601 13.93 4.11 4.67
C THR A 601 13.45 3.10 5.71
N ASP A 602 12.33 2.42 5.45
CA ASP A 602 11.70 1.49 6.38
C ASP A 602 12.29 0.08 6.27
N GLY A 603 12.69 -0.37 5.07
CA GLY A 603 13.19 -1.72 4.81
C GLY A 603 14.37 -2.12 5.70
N PRO A 604 15.46 -1.32 5.78
CA PRO A 604 16.59 -1.60 6.66
C PRO A 604 16.20 -1.75 8.14
N LEU A 605 15.23 -0.96 8.61
CA LEU A 605 14.75 -1.03 10.00
C LEU A 605 13.97 -2.33 10.25
N ILE A 606 13.14 -2.72 9.29
CA ILE A 606 12.37 -3.97 9.36
C ILE A 606 13.32 -5.18 9.36
N THR A 607 14.26 -5.25 8.42
CA THR A 607 15.20 -6.39 8.31
C THR A 607 16.08 -6.55 9.55
N GLN A 608 16.53 -5.45 10.17
CA GLN A 608 17.29 -5.51 11.42
C GLN A 608 16.47 -6.06 12.60
N SER A 609 15.17 -5.76 12.62
CA SER A 609 14.26 -6.23 13.68
C SER A 609 13.73 -7.66 13.47
N GLN A 610 13.91 -8.27 12.28
CA GLN A 610 13.33 -9.57 11.91
C GLN A 610 14.36 -10.62 11.45
N PRO A 611 15.43 -10.95 12.20
CA PRO A 611 16.47 -11.82 11.67
C PRO A 611 16.09 -13.30 11.48
N ASN A 612 14.94 -13.82 11.95
CA ASN A 612 14.63 -15.26 11.90
C ASN A 612 13.14 -15.66 12.10
N TYR A 613 12.16 -14.89 11.60
CA TYR A 613 10.76 -15.33 11.68
C TYR A 613 10.36 -16.11 10.42
N ASP A 614 10.58 -17.42 10.43
CA ASP A 614 10.06 -18.36 9.43
C ASP A 614 8.56 -18.57 9.71
N ILE A 615 7.74 -17.61 9.29
CA ILE A 615 6.29 -17.73 9.35
C ILE A 615 5.93 -18.62 8.16
N GLY A 616 5.65 -19.89 8.44
CA GLY A 616 5.38 -20.92 7.44
C GLY A 616 4.63 -20.37 6.23
N LEU A 617 5.18 -20.63 5.03
CA LEU A 617 4.70 -20.15 3.74
C LEU A 617 3.17 -20.11 3.71
N ILE A 618 2.61 -18.90 3.73
CA ILE A 618 1.18 -18.72 3.50
C ILE A 618 1.00 -18.97 2.00
N GLU A 619 0.58 -20.18 1.66
CA GLU A 619 0.36 -20.57 0.27
C GLU A 619 -0.74 -19.73 -0.37
N GLU A 620 -0.52 -19.34 -1.63
CA GLU A 620 -1.53 -18.65 -2.42
C GLU A 620 -2.65 -19.64 -2.77
N GLU A 621 -3.82 -19.43 -2.18
CA GLU A 621 -5.03 -20.19 -2.52
C GLU A 621 -5.68 -19.56 -3.77
N SER A 622 -6.05 -20.39 -4.76
CA SER A 622 -6.65 -19.93 -6.03
C SER A 622 -7.91 -19.08 -5.78
N GLU A 623 -7.98 -17.87 -6.36
CA GLU A 623 -9.20 -17.06 -6.34
C GLU A 623 -10.31 -17.83 -7.08
N GLU A 624 -11.34 -18.31 -6.37
CA GLU A 624 -12.52 -18.83 -7.03
C GLU A 624 -13.30 -17.67 -7.66
N GLU A 625 -13.49 -17.68 -8.99
CA GLU A 625 -14.45 -16.79 -9.64
C GLU A 625 -15.85 -17.10 -9.07
N GLU A 626 -16.40 -16.17 -8.29
CA GLU A 626 -17.81 -16.23 -7.91
C GLU A 626 -18.66 -15.85 -9.14
N PRO A 627 -19.70 -16.63 -9.48
CA PRO A 627 -20.63 -16.27 -10.54
C PRO A 627 -21.29 -14.91 -10.24
N GLU A 628 -21.45 -14.08 -11.28
CA GLU A 628 -21.83 -12.65 -11.22
C GLU A 628 -23.07 -12.32 -10.38
#